data_AF-A0A660QLB6-F1
#
_entry.id   AF-A0A660QLB6-F1
#
_cell.length_a   1.000
_cell.length_b   1.000
_cell.length_c   1.000
_cell.angle_alpha   90.00
_cell.angle_beta   90.00
_cell.angle_gamma   90.00
#
_symmetry.space_group_name_H-M   'P 1'
#
loop_
_entity.id
_entity.type
_entity.pdbx_description
1 polymer ?
#
loop_
_entity_poly.entity_id
_entity_poly.type
_entity_poly.pdbx_seq_one_letter_code
_entity_poly.pdbx_strand_id
1 'polypeptide(L)'
;MALLAGAAVQASELDFESGTLGKWQTDKPQVWQVSAMNHPSEKAIAACSLGQGEAGTGTLRSPSFTITSTRQAFFIAGADGTAENTNDGESNFFYLKSHPDGEILRKMSPPGTAVYSKAQWDTVDLLDRKVYLELVDGNPGLNPRGFAWIGIAGYHQDEDAVISDPVTRDDLYGVDIDSEAEVVLCRSVPFSLGQKGTLAPHAMIAISNQGDTTRRFEGDKEIIPIGTSAESLYLLGMINSWDFGLAHWGEHPEFWDERPDQIFVGSEIGQLEIRYADGKSDIVPLKIGATAWFVQAWAYGPTHSWTQSVQEPFASRTDYRKILDDSLKLKEQPSNATSSTVPQHFYLAVKPRSEKIESIIIHNNTKLRGRPVVSAITLANPNGKKGLSAFGKRTFSKADLEPQITSSAKHDFSPQLKKLARVLYTRESDLPKKVELIDFPAGIKAAKIRFKGDRFADMLSNIWVANLTTMAEKFKPETGIFWESTPKYPWYGGYNGIGTWAPVGIYYPGVFPRCSDHYASLPLRLVDSPERSLNYIDFVDNG
;
A
#
# COMPACT_ATOMS: atom_id res chain seq x y z
N MET A 1 37.47 -24.10 -7.57
CA MET A 1 37.23 -25.14 -8.59
C MET A 1 35.83 -24.92 -9.13
N ALA A 2 35.68 -24.90 -10.45
CA ALA A 2 34.64 -24.21 -11.21
C ALA A 2 33.17 -24.54 -10.83
N LEU A 3 32.39 -23.48 -10.63
CA LEU A 3 30.92 -23.45 -10.73
C LEU A 3 30.59 -22.24 -11.62
N LEU A 4 30.65 -22.45 -12.92
CA LEU A 4 30.21 -21.51 -13.96
C LEU A 4 29.54 -22.34 -15.05
N ALA A 5 28.45 -21.79 -15.60
CA ALA A 5 27.61 -22.28 -16.70
C ALA A 5 26.44 -23.21 -16.31
N GLY A 6 25.44 -22.66 -15.62
CA GLY A 6 24.15 -23.32 -15.44
C GLY A 6 23.05 -22.39 -14.88
N ALA A 7 22.83 -21.20 -15.46
CA ALA A 7 21.73 -20.33 -15.01
C ALA A 7 21.17 -19.34 -16.06
N ALA A 8 21.83 -19.10 -17.20
CA ALA A 8 21.37 -18.11 -18.18
C ALA A 8 20.29 -18.60 -19.17
N VAL A 9 19.92 -19.89 -19.15
CA VAL A 9 19.10 -20.52 -20.21
C VAL A 9 17.58 -20.51 -19.91
N GLN A 10 17.13 -20.17 -18.70
CA GLN A 10 15.69 -20.21 -18.36
C GLN A 10 14.93 -18.88 -18.54
N ALA A 11 15.59 -17.71 -18.48
CA ALA A 11 14.90 -16.41 -18.57
C ALA A 11 14.44 -16.07 -20.01
N SER A 12 15.27 -16.36 -21.02
CA SER A 12 14.99 -16.03 -22.43
C SER A 12 13.83 -16.81 -23.06
N GLU A 13 13.33 -17.85 -22.39
CA GLU A 13 12.15 -18.60 -22.85
C GLU A 13 10.84 -18.01 -22.28
N LEU A 14 10.95 -17.04 -21.37
CA LEU A 14 9.84 -16.45 -20.62
C LEU A 14 9.62 -14.95 -20.92
N ASP A 15 10.47 -14.30 -21.71
CA ASP A 15 10.50 -12.83 -21.93
C ASP A 15 9.99 -12.35 -23.30
N PHE A 16 9.48 -13.25 -24.16
CA PHE A 16 8.88 -12.97 -25.48
C PHE A 16 9.76 -12.18 -26.47
N GLU A 17 11.06 -11.99 -26.20
CA GLU A 17 11.97 -11.15 -26.99
C GLU A 17 12.12 -11.64 -28.45
N SER A 18 11.76 -12.89 -28.73
CA SER A 18 11.67 -13.43 -30.10
C SER A 18 10.56 -12.80 -30.96
N GLY A 19 9.67 -11.98 -30.38
CA GLY A 19 8.49 -11.42 -31.05
C GLY A 19 7.37 -12.43 -31.28
N THR A 20 7.45 -13.61 -30.67
CA THR A 20 6.45 -14.69 -30.76
C THR A 20 6.18 -15.29 -29.38
N LEU A 21 5.12 -16.10 -29.24
CA LEU A 21 4.84 -16.85 -28.01
C LEU A 21 5.88 -17.96 -27.73
N GLY A 22 6.75 -18.29 -28.69
CA GLY A 22 7.81 -19.29 -28.52
C GLY A 22 7.27 -20.65 -28.07
N LYS A 23 7.73 -21.12 -26.90
CA LYS A 23 7.32 -22.40 -26.31
C LYS A 23 6.09 -22.30 -25.40
N TRP A 24 5.50 -21.12 -25.24
CA TRP A 24 4.28 -20.97 -24.48
C TRP A 24 3.12 -21.69 -25.18
N GLN A 25 2.27 -22.33 -24.38
CA GLN A 25 1.12 -23.09 -24.84
C GLN A 25 -0.14 -22.27 -24.60
N THR A 26 -1.06 -22.29 -25.55
CA THR A 26 -2.36 -21.64 -25.42
C THR A 26 -3.46 -22.50 -26.02
N ASP A 27 -4.65 -22.44 -25.42
CA ASP A 27 -5.87 -23.06 -25.93
C ASP A 27 -6.46 -22.31 -27.15
N LYS A 28 -6.16 -21.02 -27.29
CA LYS A 28 -6.70 -20.13 -28.32
C LYS A 28 -5.64 -19.14 -28.84
N PRO A 29 -4.80 -19.56 -29.81
CA PRO A 29 -3.71 -18.73 -30.35
C PRO A 29 -4.12 -17.35 -30.85
N GLN A 30 -5.34 -17.22 -31.39
CA GLN A 30 -5.87 -15.97 -31.92
C GLN A 30 -6.16 -14.91 -30.86
N VAL A 31 -6.29 -15.29 -29.60
CA VAL A 31 -6.52 -14.37 -28.47
C VAL A 31 -5.21 -13.68 -28.06
N TRP A 32 -4.09 -14.38 -28.19
CA TRP A 32 -2.81 -13.92 -27.67
C TRP A 32 -1.97 -13.26 -28.75
N GLN A 33 -1.62 -11.99 -28.55
CA GLN A 33 -0.72 -11.25 -29.41
C GLN A 33 0.56 -10.86 -28.66
N VAL A 34 1.66 -10.74 -29.42
CA VAL A 34 2.96 -10.31 -28.89
C VAL A 34 3.29 -8.93 -29.46
N SER A 35 3.57 -7.97 -28.58
CA SER A 35 3.82 -6.58 -28.94
C SER A 35 4.74 -5.87 -27.95
N ALA A 36 5.20 -4.67 -28.29
CA ALA A 36 5.99 -3.87 -27.36
C ALA A 36 5.17 -3.45 -26.14
N MET A 37 5.77 -3.57 -24.96
CA MET A 37 5.16 -3.16 -23.70
C MET A 37 4.88 -1.65 -23.66
N ASN A 38 3.68 -1.26 -23.20
CA ASN A 38 3.33 0.14 -22.93
C ASN A 38 3.76 0.54 -21.50
N HIS A 39 4.97 1.06 -21.33
CA HIS A 39 5.49 1.59 -20.06
C HIS A 39 6.23 2.93 -20.29
N PRO A 40 6.13 3.92 -19.38
CA PRO A 40 6.74 5.25 -19.57
C PRO A 40 8.27 5.32 -19.72
N SER A 41 9.00 4.24 -19.41
CA SER A 41 10.46 4.29 -19.20
C SER A 41 11.18 2.98 -19.49
N GLU A 42 10.52 1.84 -19.29
CA GLU A 42 11.11 0.53 -19.50
C GLU A 42 10.56 -0.09 -20.79
N LYS A 43 11.40 -0.89 -21.45
CA LYS A 43 11.08 -1.53 -22.73
C LYS A 43 11.21 -3.04 -22.54
N ALA A 44 10.19 -3.76 -22.95
CA ALA A 44 10.14 -5.21 -23.00
C ALA A 44 9.16 -5.63 -24.09
N ILE A 45 9.23 -6.89 -24.51
CA ILE A 45 8.18 -7.50 -25.33
C ILE A 45 7.16 -8.18 -24.41
N ALA A 46 5.88 -7.97 -24.73
CA ALA A 46 4.75 -8.41 -23.94
C ALA A 46 3.87 -9.38 -24.72
N ALA A 47 3.28 -10.35 -24.03
CA ALA A 47 2.14 -11.10 -24.53
C ALA A 47 0.86 -10.59 -23.86
N CYS A 48 -0.19 -10.32 -24.64
CA CYS A 48 -1.50 -9.93 -24.10
C CYS A 48 -2.66 -10.59 -24.85
N SER A 49 -3.81 -10.70 -24.17
CA SER A 49 -5.03 -11.35 -24.67
C SER A 49 -5.89 -10.47 -25.60
N LEU A 50 -5.38 -9.32 -26.05
CA LEU A 50 -6.11 -8.39 -26.91
C LEU A 50 -6.12 -8.77 -28.41
N GLY A 51 -5.65 -9.96 -28.79
CA GLY A 51 -5.58 -10.40 -30.19
C GLY A 51 -6.96 -10.44 -30.90
N GLN A 52 -8.04 -10.61 -30.14
CA GLN A 52 -9.43 -10.47 -30.62
C GLN A 52 -10.20 -9.33 -29.95
N GLY A 53 -9.49 -8.36 -29.35
CA GLY A 53 -10.09 -7.33 -28.50
C GLY A 53 -10.61 -7.88 -27.17
N GLU A 54 -11.39 -7.05 -26.47
CA GLU A 54 -11.87 -7.27 -25.09
C GLU A 54 -12.79 -8.50 -24.89
N ALA A 55 -13.27 -9.13 -25.98
CA ALA A 55 -14.10 -10.33 -25.90
C ALA A 55 -13.27 -11.63 -25.95
N GLY A 56 -11.96 -11.52 -26.20
CA GLY A 56 -11.06 -12.66 -26.35
C GLY A 56 -10.70 -13.32 -25.03
N THR A 57 -11.34 -14.44 -24.70
CA THR A 57 -10.98 -15.26 -23.51
C THR A 57 -10.06 -16.40 -23.88
N GLY A 58 -9.10 -16.74 -23.04
CA GLY A 58 -8.19 -17.86 -23.25
C GLY A 58 -7.17 -18.03 -22.14
N THR A 59 -6.37 -19.09 -22.23
CA THR A 59 -5.28 -19.37 -21.30
C THR A 59 -3.94 -19.35 -22.04
N LEU A 60 -2.91 -18.80 -21.41
CA LEU A 60 -1.53 -18.83 -21.88
C LEU A 60 -0.62 -19.39 -20.78
N ARG A 61 0.12 -20.45 -21.10
CA ARG A 61 0.93 -21.23 -20.16
C ARG A 61 2.39 -21.27 -20.57
N SER A 62 3.29 -21.00 -19.63
CA SER A 62 4.73 -21.06 -19.89
C SER A 62 5.25 -22.50 -19.95
N PRO A 63 6.44 -22.74 -20.53
CA PRO A 63 7.23 -23.93 -20.20
C PRO A 63 7.46 -24.02 -18.69
N SER A 64 7.64 -25.24 -18.17
CA SER A 64 8.02 -25.42 -16.77
C SER A 64 9.48 -25.01 -16.53
N PHE A 65 9.75 -24.35 -15.41
CA PHE A 65 11.09 -23.94 -14.98
C PHE A 65 11.28 -24.20 -13.48
N THR A 66 12.49 -24.02 -12.98
CA THR A 66 12.81 -24.18 -11.56
C THR A 66 12.95 -22.80 -10.93
N ILE A 67 12.36 -22.60 -9.76
CA ILE A 67 12.60 -21.41 -8.95
C ILE A 67 14.02 -21.49 -8.40
N THR A 68 14.92 -20.64 -8.89
CA THR A 68 16.33 -20.59 -8.47
C THR A 68 16.64 -19.35 -7.66
N SER A 69 15.77 -18.34 -7.68
CA SER A 69 15.96 -17.08 -6.96
C SER A 69 14.78 -16.79 -6.03
N THR A 70 15.01 -15.87 -5.08
CA THR A 70 14.08 -15.57 -3.99
C THR A 70 12.87 -14.74 -4.43
N ARG A 71 12.92 -14.13 -5.62
CA ARG A 71 11.84 -13.34 -6.22
C ARG A 71 11.64 -13.66 -7.70
N GLN A 72 10.39 -13.62 -8.13
CA GLN A 72 9.99 -13.64 -9.54
C GLN A 72 9.43 -12.26 -9.89
N ALA A 73 10.06 -11.57 -10.83
CA ALA A 73 9.72 -10.20 -11.21
C ALA A 73 9.28 -10.16 -12.68
N PHE A 74 8.27 -9.34 -12.97
CA PHE A 74 7.68 -9.20 -14.30
C PHE A 74 6.85 -7.91 -14.36
N PHE A 75 6.33 -7.59 -15.54
CA PHE A 75 5.37 -6.51 -15.72
C PHE A 75 4.01 -7.09 -16.05
N ILE A 76 2.95 -6.51 -15.48
CA ILE A 76 1.58 -6.84 -15.84
C ILE A 76 0.77 -5.61 -16.22
N ALA A 77 -0.21 -5.83 -17.10
CA ALA A 77 -1.25 -4.89 -17.45
C ALA A 77 -2.58 -5.63 -17.61
N GLY A 78 -3.65 -4.87 -17.75
CA GLY A 78 -4.97 -5.40 -18.05
C GLY A 78 -6.01 -5.02 -17.02
N ALA A 79 -7.21 -5.53 -17.24
CA ALA A 79 -8.38 -5.32 -16.40
C ALA A 79 -9.31 -6.53 -16.41
N ASP A 80 -10.16 -6.58 -15.39
CA ASP A 80 -11.24 -7.54 -15.18
C ASP A 80 -12.51 -6.75 -14.83
N GLY A 81 -12.96 -5.87 -15.72
CA GLY A 81 -14.08 -4.95 -15.46
C GLY A 81 -15.43 -5.62 -15.68
N THR A 82 -16.14 -5.96 -14.59
CA THR A 82 -17.50 -6.51 -14.66
C THR A 82 -18.59 -5.44 -14.49
N ALA A 83 -18.25 -4.28 -13.91
CA ALA A 83 -19.09 -3.08 -13.84
C ALA A 83 -18.42 -1.87 -14.53
N GLU A 84 -19.17 -0.78 -14.67
CA GLU A 84 -18.72 0.40 -15.43
C GLU A 84 -17.61 1.13 -14.67
N ASN A 85 -16.45 1.32 -15.32
CA ASN A 85 -15.26 1.95 -14.75
C ASN A 85 -14.69 1.24 -13.50
N THR A 86 -14.90 -0.06 -13.37
CA THR A 86 -14.35 -0.88 -12.27
C THR A 86 -13.36 -1.94 -12.77
N ASN A 87 -12.61 -2.51 -11.83
CA ASN A 87 -11.70 -3.64 -12.04
C ASN A 87 -11.96 -4.66 -10.92
N ASP A 88 -13.16 -5.23 -10.93
CA ASP A 88 -13.81 -5.95 -9.83
C ASP A 88 -14.19 -7.39 -10.17
N GLY A 89 -13.78 -7.88 -11.33
CA GLY A 89 -14.04 -9.24 -11.76
C GLY A 89 -13.16 -10.27 -11.06
N GLU A 90 -13.62 -11.51 -11.15
CA GLU A 90 -12.97 -12.70 -10.59
C GLU A 90 -12.71 -13.74 -11.68
N SER A 91 -12.41 -13.28 -12.89
CA SER A 91 -12.26 -14.11 -14.08
C SER A 91 -10.84 -14.09 -14.63
N ASN A 92 -10.11 -12.98 -14.45
CA ASN A 92 -8.80 -12.74 -15.03
C ASN A 92 -7.69 -12.84 -13.98
N PHE A 93 -6.71 -13.72 -14.20
CA PHE A 93 -5.66 -13.98 -13.22
C PHE A 93 -4.31 -14.36 -13.82
N PHE A 94 -3.26 -14.03 -13.07
CA PHE A 94 -1.90 -14.53 -13.24
C PHE A 94 -1.62 -15.55 -12.14
N TYR A 95 -1.16 -16.75 -12.51
CA TYR A 95 -0.84 -17.83 -11.58
C TYR A 95 0.63 -18.26 -11.69
N LEU A 96 1.22 -18.57 -10.53
CA LEU A 96 2.38 -19.46 -10.44
C LEU A 96 1.88 -20.81 -9.95
N LYS A 97 2.07 -21.87 -10.74
CA LYS A 97 1.58 -23.21 -10.41
C LYS A 97 2.71 -24.21 -10.24
N SER A 98 2.54 -25.14 -9.33
CA SER A 98 3.44 -26.28 -9.14
C SER A 98 3.38 -27.24 -10.33
N HIS A 99 4.52 -27.83 -10.69
CA HIS A 99 4.61 -28.86 -11.71
C HIS A 99 4.99 -30.21 -11.09
N PRO A 100 4.31 -31.33 -11.44
CA PRO A 100 3.25 -31.45 -12.46
C PRO A 100 1.82 -31.33 -11.92
N ASP A 101 1.63 -31.27 -10.61
CA ASP A 101 0.32 -31.39 -9.93
C ASP A 101 -0.63 -30.19 -10.13
N GLY A 102 -0.11 -29.02 -10.52
CA GLY A 102 -0.92 -27.85 -10.85
C GLY A 102 -1.45 -27.07 -9.65
N GLU A 103 -0.92 -27.33 -8.44
CA GLU A 103 -1.25 -26.56 -7.23
C GLU A 103 -0.97 -25.06 -7.47
N ILE A 104 -1.93 -24.19 -7.14
CA ILE A 104 -1.72 -22.74 -7.20
C ILE A 104 -0.81 -22.31 -6.05
N LEU A 105 0.38 -21.84 -6.38
CA LEU A 105 1.39 -21.39 -5.42
C LEU A 105 1.34 -19.86 -5.21
N ARG A 106 1.03 -19.11 -6.27
CA ARG A 106 0.78 -17.67 -6.24
C ARG A 106 -0.34 -17.31 -7.22
N LYS A 107 -1.06 -16.23 -6.91
CA LYS A 107 -2.16 -15.67 -7.69
C LYS A 107 -2.07 -14.14 -7.66
N MET A 108 -2.41 -13.49 -8.77
CA MET A 108 -2.50 -12.03 -8.85
C MET A 108 -3.62 -11.64 -9.83
N SER A 109 -4.42 -10.63 -9.49
CA SER A 109 -5.39 -10.01 -10.39
C SER A 109 -4.72 -8.93 -11.26
N PRO A 110 -5.27 -8.61 -12.45
CA PRO A 110 -4.76 -7.51 -13.24
C PRO A 110 -4.89 -6.17 -12.53
N PRO A 111 -3.99 -5.20 -12.82
CA PRO A 111 -3.93 -3.93 -12.11
C PRO A 111 -5.06 -2.93 -12.46
N GLY A 112 -5.92 -3.25 -13.43
CA GLY A 112 -7.02 -2.38 -13.86
C GLY A 112 -6.56 -1.21 -14.74
N THR A 113 -5.45 -1.37 -15.46
CA THR A 113 -4.84 -0.31 -16.27
C THR A 113 -4.14 -0.88 -17.49
N ALA A 114 -4.13 -0.08 -18.57
CA ALA A 114 -3.46 -0.42 -19.82
C ALA A 114 -1.95 -0.09 -19.82
N VAL A 115 -1.47 0.57 -18.77
CA VAL A 115 -0.04 0.84 -18.57
C VAL A 115 0.55 -0.34 -17.80
N TYR A 116 1.59 -0.95 -18.35
CA TYR A 116 2.29 -2.02 -17.66
C TYR A 116 2.92 -1.49 -16.38
N SER A 117 2.77 -2.26 -15.30
CA SER A 117 3.30 -1.95 -13.98
C SER A 117 4.12 -3.12 -13.48
N LYS A 118 5.16 -2.82 -12.69
CA LYS A 118 5.99 -3.86 -12.07
C LYS A 118 5.15 -4.69 -11.12
N ALA A 119 5.25 -6.00 -11.26
CA ALA A 119 4.69 -6.99 -10.37
C ALA A 119 5.78 -7.98 -9.96
N GLN A 120 5.60 -8.56 -8.79
CA GLN A 120 6.52 -9.55 -8.28
C GLN A 120 5.84 -10.54 -7.35
N TRP A 121 6.42 -11.73 -7.25
CA TRP A 121 6.14 -12.69 -6.20
C TRP A 121 7.43 -12.98 -5.42
N ASP A 122 7.35 -12.90 -4.10
CA ASP A 122 8.37 -13.51 -3.24
C ASP A 122 8.16 -15.03 -3.30
N THR A 123 9.19 -15.79 -3.70
CA THR A 123 9.14 -17.24 -3.95
C THR A 123 10.22 -18.00 -3.21
N VAL A 124 10.72 -17.44 -2.12
CA VAL A 124 11.81 -18.03 -1.36
C VAL A 124 11.45 -19.38 -0.73
N ASP A 125 10.19 -19.56 -0.33
CA ASP A 125 9.61 -20.82 0.13
C ASP A 125 9.47 -21.85 -1.00
N LEU A 126 9.69 -21.45 -2.25
CA LEU A 126 9.58 -22.28 -3.44
C LEU A 126 10.94 -22.55 -4.10
N LEU A 127 12.06 -22.17 -3.48
CA LEU A 127 13.39 -22.49 -4.01
C LEU A 127 13.52 -23.98 -4.33
N ASP A 128 14.13 -24.26 -5.48
CA ASP A 128 14.30 -25.59 -6.08
C ASP A 128 12.99 -26.29 -6.50
N ARG A 129 11.83 -25.66 -6.32
CA ARG A 129 10.55 -26.20 -6.78
C ARG A 129 10.39 -25.97 -8.28
N LYS A 130 9.91 -27.01 -8.97
CA LYS A 130 9.55 -26.93 -10.40
C LYS A 130 8.13 -26.38 -10.56
N VAL A 131 7.97 -25.36 -11.39
CA VAL A 131 6.76 -24.55 -11.53
C VAL A 131 6.49 -24.16 -12.99
N TYR A 132 5.35 -23.53 -13.25
CA TYR A 132 5.03 -22.83 -14.51
C TYR A 132 4.13 -21.61 -14.26
N LEU A 133 4.15 -20.64 -15.18
CA LEU A 133 3.22 -19.51 -15.20
C LEU A 133 1.97 -19.87 -16.00
N GLU A 134 0.82 -19.43 -15.52
CA GLU A 134 -0.44 -19.53 -16.26
C GLU A 134 -1.23 -18.23 -16.16
N LEU A 135 -1.55 -17.67 -17.32
CA LEU A 135 -2.39 -16.50 -17.48
C LEU A 135 -3.77 -16.97 -17.92
N VAL A 136 -4.81 -16.54 -17.22
CA VAL A 136 -6.21 -16.85 -17.55
C VAL A 136 -6.93 -15.55 -17.82
N ASP A 137 -7.37 -15.35 -19.07
CA ASP A 137 -8.37 -14.35 -19.43
C ASP A 137 -9.72 -15.04 -19.53
N GLY A 138 -10.50 -14.96 -18.46
CA GLY A 138 -11.80 -15.61 -18.33
C GLY A 138 -12.98 -14.67 -18.56
N ASN A 139 -12.77 -13.35 -18.61
CA ASN A 139 -13.85 -12.38 -18.71
C ASN A 139 -14.21 -12.15 -20.19
N PRO A 140 -15.43 -12.50 -20.65
CA PRO A 140 -15.80 -12.34 -22.05
C PRO A 140 -16.18 -10.90 -22.44
N GLY A 141 -15.79 -9.90 -21.64
CA GLY A 141 -16.15 -8.50 -21.87
C GLY A 141 -17.64 -8.24 -21.68
N LEU A 142 -18.21 -8.71 -20.55
CA LEU A 142 -19.66 -8.65 -20.29
C LEU A 142 -20.22 -7.22 -20.25
N ASN A 143 -19.38 -6.22 -19.97
CA ASN A 143 -19.76 -4.83 -19.92
C ASN A 143 -19.27 -4.06 -21.17
N PRO A 144 -20.16 -3.44 -21.97
CA PRO A 144 -19.77 -2.62 -23.13
C PRO A 144 -18.86 -1.44 -22.81
N ARG A 145 -18.79 -1.01 -21.55
CA ARG A 145 -17.92 0.07 -21.05
C ARG A 145 -16.80 -0.43 -20.13
N GLY A 146 -16.72 -1.75 -19.90
CA GLY A 146 -15.65 -2.38 -19.11
C GLY A 146 -14.48 -2.79 -19.99
N PHE A 147 -13.35 -3.06 -19.36
CA PHE A 147 -12.16 -3.61 -20.01
C PHE A 147 -11.89 -5.01 -19.44
N ALA A 148 -11.62 -5.98 -20.30
CA ALA A 148 -11.44 -7.39 -19.98
C ALA A 148 -10.29 -7.94 -20.83
N TRP A 149 -9.08 -7.83 -20.29
CA TRP A 149 -7.87 -8.40 -20.90
C TRP A 149 -6.73 -8.48 -19.89
N ILE A 150 -5.70 -9.27 -20.17
CA ILE A 150 -4.46 -9.33 -19.37
C ILE A 150 -3.22 -9.37 -20.25
N GLY A 151 -2.11 -8.88 -19.70
CA GLY A 151 -0.81 -8.96 -20.37
C GLY A 151 0.35 -9.09 -19.39
N ILE A 152 1.41 -9.77 -19.83
CA ILE A 152 2.66 -9.98 -19.09
C ILE A 152 3.87 -9.66 -19.96
N ALA A 153 4.93 -9.11 -19.37
CA ALA A 153 6.19 -8.83 -20.06
C ALA A 153 7.40 -9.01 -19.12
N GLY A 154 8.58 -9.22 -19.71
CA GLY A 154 9.87 -9.06 -19.02
C GLY A 154 10.07 -9.93 -17.79
N TYR A 155 9.65 -11.21 -17.84
CA TYR A 155 9.83 -12.13 -16.72
C TYR A 155 11.30 -12.42 -16.43
N HIS A 156 11.68 -12.35 -15.16
CA HIS A 156 13.01 -12.74 -14.68
C HIS A 156 12.95 -13.19 -13.22
N GLN A 157 13.98 -13.91 -12.77
CA GLN A 157 14.17 -14.23 -11.35
C GLN A 157 15.26 -13.33 -10.78
N ASP A 158 14.95 -12.71 -9.65
CA ASP A 158 15.86 -11.82 -8.93
C ASP A 158 16.30 -12.43 -7.60
N GLU A 159 17.57 -12.23 -7.26
CA GLU A 159 18.04 -12.37 -5.90
C GLU A 159 17.74 -11.07 -5.15
N ASP A 160 16.74 -11.10 -4.27
CA ASP A 160 16.63 -10.10 -3.21
C ASP A 160 16.83 -10.76 -1.84
N ALA A 161 17.39 -10.00 -0.91
CA ALA A 161 17.71 -10.41 0.46
C ALA A 161 16.45 -10.51 1.35
N VAL A 162 15.37 -11.09 0.83
CA VAL A 162 14.13 -11.31 1.59
C VAL A 162 14.36 -12.31 2.71
N ILE A 163 15.25 -13.29 2.51
CA ILE A 163 15.69 -14.20 3.57
C ILE A 163 17.10 -13.89 4.04
N SER A 164 17.18 -13.58 5.33
CA SER A 164 18.43 -13.54 6.11
C SER A 164 18.42 -14.70 7.10
N ASP A 165 19.57 -15.39 7.20
CA ASP A 165 19.76 -16.56 8.07
C ASP A 165 18.63 -17.61 7.90
N PRO A 166 18.59 -18.34 6.78
CA PRO A 166 17.49 -19.25 6.46
C PRO A 166 17.33 -20.36 7.51
N VAL A 167 16.08 -20.60 7.92
CA VAL A 167 15.69 -21.71 8.79
C VAL A 167 14.51 -22.44 8.17
N THR A 168 14.57 -23.76 8.11
CA THR A 168 13.47 -24.58 7.61
C THR A 168 12.62 -25.11 8.77
N ARG A 169 11.30 -24.93 8.68
CA ARG A 169 10.32 -25.42 9.67
C ARG A 169 9.12 -26.04 8.95
N ASP A 170 8.46 -26.99 9.61
CA ASP A 170 7.23 -27.64 9.16
C ASP A 170 6.11 -27.58 10.22
N ASP A 171 6.30 -26.74 11.23
CA ASP A 171 5.46 -26.61 12.42
C ASP A 171 4.72 -25.27 12.50
N LEU A 172 4.58 -24.55 11.39
CA LEU A 172 3.73 -23.37 11.29
C LEU A 172 2.34 -23.75 10.78
N TYR A 173 1.32 -23.22 11.45
CA TYR A 173 -0.08 -23.48 11.14
C TYR A 173 -0.89 -22.19 11.12
N GLY A 174 -1.74 -22.02 10.10
CA GLY A 174 -2.73 -20.96 10.05
C GLY A 174 -3.93 -21.32 10.90
N VAL A 175 -4.52 -20.34 11.60
CA VAL A 175 -5.82 -20.51 12.25
C VAL A 175 -6.90 -20.46 11.18
N ASP A 176 -7.82 -21.43 11.18
CA ASP A 176 -8.93 -21.49 10.22
C ASP A 176 -10.02 -20.48 10.64
N ILE A 177 -9.80 -19.21 10.31
CA ILE A 177 -10.68 -18.11 10.73
C ILE A 177 -11.85 -17.95 9.76
N ASP A 178 -11.54 -17.83 8.48
CA ASP A 178 -12.51 -17.54 7.41
C ASP A 178 -12.46 -18.68 6.38
N SER A 179 -13.62 -19.10 5.87
CA SER A 179 -13.69 -20.11 4.79
C SER A 179 -13.00 -19.61 3.53
N GLU A 180 -12.54 -20.55 2.70
CA GLU A 180 -11.89 -20.25 1.40
C GLU A 180 -10.64 -19.36 1.51
N ALA A 181 -9.95 -19.41 2.65
CA ALA A 181 -8.72 -18.66 2.86
C ALA A 181 -7.60 -19.09 1.90
N GLU A 182 -6.91 -18.12 1.32
CA GLU A 182 -5.73 -18.32 0.50
C GLU A 182 -4.46 -18.13 1.35
N VAL A 183 -3.39 -18.85 1.01
CA VAL A 183 -2.09 -18.65 1.67
C VAL A 183 -1.43 -17.39 1.11
N VAL A 184 -1.27 -16.39 1.96
CA VAL A 184 -0.51 -15.17 1.67
C VAL A 184 0.76 -15.12 2.50
N LEU A 185 1.75 -14.38 2.01
CA LEU A 185 2.99 -14.12 2.74
C LEU A 185 3.05 -12.66 3.20
N CYS A 186 3.57 -12.45 4.40
CA CYS A 186 4.16 -11.18 4.81
C CYS A 186 5.61 -11.46 5.21
N ARG A 187 6.56 -10.92 4.43
CA ARG A 187 7.96 -11.35 4.43
C ARG A 187 8.03 -12.86 4.17
N SER A 188 8.71 -13.63 5.01
CA SER A 188 8.75 -15.08 4.89
C SER A 188 7.63 -15.83 5.62
N VAL A 189 6.77 -15.17 6.41
CA VAL A 189 5.76 -15.83 7.25
C VAL A 189 4.44 -16.02 6.48
N PRO A 190 3.89 -17.24 6.40
CA PRO A 190 2.62 -17.55 5.76
C PRO A 190 1.43 -17.30 6.69
N PHE A 191 0.31 -16.95 6.08
CA PHE A 191 -0.98 -16.72 6.74
C PHE A 191 -2.11 -17.24 5.86
N SER A 192 -3.16 -17.78 6.49
CA SER A 192 -4.41 -18.14 5.81
C SER A 192 -5.35 -16.92 5.87
N LEU A 193 -5.50 -16.21 4.75
CA LEU A 193 -6.30 -15.00 4.66
C LEU A 193 -7.55 -15.23 3.80
N GLY A 194 -8.75 -14.94 4.36
CA GLY A 194 -10.03 -15.05 3.66
C GLY A 194 -10.13 -14.21 2.38
N GLN A 195 -10.96 -14.65 1.42
CA GLN A 195 -11.05 -14.01 0.10
C GLN A 195 -11.53 -12.56 0.12
N LYS A 196 -10.98 -11.80 -0.84
CA LYS A 196 -11.05 -10.35 -1.01
C LYS A 196 -12.33 -9.96 -1.76
N GLY A 197 -13.42 -9.66 -1.05
CA GLY A 197 -14.33 -8.65 -1.58
C GLY A 197 -13.52 -7.36 -1.80
N THR A 198 -13.75 -6.61 -2.88
CA THR A 198 -13.05 -5.36 -3.18
C THR A 198 -13.19 -4.35 -2.02
N LEU A 199 -12.28 -4.42 -1.07
CA LEU A 199 -12.23 -3.53 0.08
C LEU A 199 -11.73 -2.19 -0.44
N ALA A 200 -12.66 -1.28 -0.74
CA ALA A 200 -12.29 0.11 -0.83
C ALA A 200 -11.57 0.49 0.49
N PRO A 201 -10.48 1.26 0.47
CA PRO A 201 -9.67 1.54 1.67
C PRO A 201 -10.42 2.27 2.80
N HIS A 202 -11.65 2.72 2.55
CA HIS A 202 -12.58 3.30 3.54
C HIS A 202 -13.67 2.31 4.00
N ALA A 203 -13.77 1.14 3.37
CA ALA A 203 -14.74 0.09 3.60
C ALA A 203 -14.03 -1.24 3.91
N MET A 204 -13.09 -1.23 4.86
CA MET A 204 -12.52 -2.44 5.51
C MET A 204 -13.58 -3.22 6.34
N ILE A 205 -14.84 -3.16 5.91
CA ILE A 205 -16.03 -3.85 6.40
C ILE A 205 -16.44 -4.86 5.32
N ALA A 206 -15.58 -5.83 5.03
CA ALA A 206 -16.04 -7.08 4.41
C ALA A 206 -15.11 -8.23 4.82
N ILE A 207 -14.94 -8.43 6.14
CA ILE A 207 -14.47 -9.72 6.66
C ILE A 207 -15.67 -10.60 7.05
N SER A 208 -16.89 -10.34 6.53
CA SER A 208 -18.09 -11.00 7.09
C SER A 208 -19.25 -11.34 6.17
N ASN A 209 -19.19 -11.20 4.84
CA ASN A 209 -20.43 -11.33 4.05
C ASN A 209 -20.44 -12.38 2.94
N GLN A 210 -19.41 -13.21 2.77
CA GLN A 210 -19.40 -14.22 1.69
C GLN A 210 -19.02 -15.64 2.09
N GLY A 211 -18.82 -15.94 3.38
CA GLY A 211 -18.47 -17.30 3.82
C GLY A 211 -18.63 -17.55 5.32
N ASP A 212 -18.44 -18.82 5.72
CA ASP A 212 -18.43 -19.23 7.13
C ASP A 212 -17.19 -18.66 7.83
N THR A 213 -17.38 -18.02 8.97
CA THR A 213 -16.28 -17.46 9.79
C THR A 213 -16.39 -17.92 11.24
N THR A 214 -15.24 -18.16 11.88
CA THR A 214 -15.16 -18.44 13.32
C THR A 214 -15.08 -17.18 14.16
N ARG A 215 -14.95 -16.00 13.54
CA ARG A 215 -14.99 -14.69 14.21
C ARG A 215 -16.34 -14.49 14.88
N ARG A 216 -16.33 -14.00 16.12
CA ARG A 216 -17.53 -13.60 16.86
C ARG A 216 -17.43 -12.13 17.24
N PHE A 217 -18.51 -11.39 17.01
CA PHE A 217 -18.58 -9.97 17.35
C PHE A 217 -19.50 -9.77 18.54
N GLU A 218 -18.95 -9.20 19.62
CA GLU A 218 -19.67 -8.90 20.86
C GLU A 218 -19.46 -7.43 21.22
N GLY A 219 -20.39 -6.57 20.78
CA GLY A 219 -20.26 -5.13 20.97
C GLY A 219 -19.05 -4.57 20.23
N ASP A 220 -18.08 -4.04 20.98
CA ASP A 220 -16.84 -3.46 20.48
C ASP A 220 -15.68 -4.48 20.39
N LYS A 221 -15.98 -5.77 20.57
CA LYS A 221 -14.98 -6.85 20.58
C LYS A 221 -15.14 -7.79 19.41
N GLU A 222 -14.00 -8.19 18.85
CA GLU A 222 -13.89 -9.30 17.92
C GLU A 222 -13.16 -10.45 18.61
N ILE A 223 -13.76 -11.64 18.61
CA ILE A 223 -13.28 -12.82 19.33
C ILE A 223 -12.95 -13.91 18.31
N ILE A 224 -11.72 -14.41 18.36
CA ILE A 224 -11.21 -15.47 17.48
C ILE A 224 -10.82 -16.66 18.36
N PRO A 225 -11.50 -17.82 18.26
CA PRO A 225 -11.15 -19.00 19.04
C PRO A 225 -9.82 -19.61 18.55
N ILE A 226 -8.96 -20.04 19.48
CA ILE A 226 -7.65 -20.65 19.16
C ILE A 226 -7.59 -22.10 19.64
N GLY A 227 -7.93 -22.35 20.90
CA GLY A 227 -8.10 -23.71 21.42
C GLY A 227 -6.81 -24.55 21.53
N THR A 228 -5.62 -23.95 21.48
CA THR A 228 -4.32 -24.61 21.66
C THR A 228 -3.30 -23.67 22.30
N SER A 229 -2.20 -24.20 22.84
CA SER A 229 -0.99 -23.40 23.10
C SER A 229 -0.15 -23.30 21.82
N ALA A 230 0.77 -22.32 21.77
CA ALA A 230 1.75 -22.14 20.70
C ALA A 230 3.05 -21.58 21.28
N GLU A 231 4.18 -21.82 20.61
CA GLU A 231 5.46 -21.21 20.95
C GLU A 231 5.46 -19.71 20.62
N SER A 232 4.82 -19.33 19.51
CA SER A 232 4.74 -17.96 19.01
C SER A 232 3.45 -17.75 18.22
N LEU A 233 2.93 -16.52 18.29
CA LEU A 233 1.79 -16.02 17.53
C LEU A 233 2.29 -14.99 16.52
N TYR A 234 1.82 -15.08 15.30
CA TYR A 234 2.01 -14.05 14.29
C TYR A 234 0.64 -13.51 13.89
N LEU A 235 0.45 -12.20 14.02
CA LEU A 235 -0.83 -11.53 13.82
C LEU A 235 -0.70 -10.64 12.59
N LEU A 236 -1.30 -11.05 11.46
CA LEU A 236 -1.29 -10.28 10.21
C LEU A 236 -2.28 -9.11 10.30
N GLY A 237 -1.97 -8.01 9.62
CA GLY A 237 -2.74 -6.78 9.65
C GLY A 237 -2.05 -5.80 10.57
N MET A 238 -2.57 -5.63 11.79
CA MET A 238 -2.03 -4.64 12.74
C MET A 238 -2.13 -3.20 12.19
N ILE A 239 -3.25 -2.94 11.53
CA ILE A 239 -3.61 -1.65 10.95
C ILE A 239 -4.96 -1.20 11.54
N ASN A 240 -5.38 0.01 11.17
CA ASN A 240 -6.72 0.47 11.47
C ASN A 240 -7.62 0.38 10.23
N SER A 241 -8.89 0.03 10.41
CA SER A 241 -9.86 -0.06 9.30
C SER A 241 -10.10 1.30 8.62
N TRP A 242 -9.80 2.39 9.33
CA TRP A 242 -9.74 3.74 8.79
C TRP A 242 -8.29 4.23 8.84
N ASP A 243 -7.59 4.11 7.72
CA ASP A 243 -6.11 4.15 7.67
C ASP A 243 -5.53 5.49 7.17
N PHE A 244 -6.26 6.59 7.40
CA PHE A 244 -5.89 7.91 6.88
C PHE A 244 -5.32 8.85 7.96
N GLY A 245 -5.50 8.50 9.25
CA GLY A 245 -5.07 9.28 10.41
C GLY A 245 -5.84 10.60 10.62
N LEU A 246 -5.92 11.42 9.58
CA LEU A 246 -6.67 12.67 9.53
C LEU A 246 -7.91 12.56 8.63
N ALA A 247 -8.93 13.34 8.98
CA ALA A 247 -10.17 13.40 8.22
C ALA A 247 -10.00 14.11 6.88
N HIS A 248 -10.77 13.68 5.89
CA HIS A 248 -10.74 14.24 4.54
C HIS A 248 -11.39 15.64 4.48
N TRP A 249 -11.16 16.32 3.36
CA TRP A 249 -11.83 17.57 3.00
C TRP A 249 -13.36 17.47 3.09
N GLY A 250 -13.98 18.49 3.68
CA GLY A 250 -15.40 18.51 4.06
C GLY A 250 -15.66 18.08 5.51
N GLU A 251 -14.67 17.50 6.18
CA GLU A 251 -14.76 17.09 7.58
C GLU A 251 -13.82 17.91 8.49
N HIS A 252 -13.18 18.95 7.96
CA HIS A 252 -12.27 19.84 8.68
C HIS A 252 -13.02 20.72 9.71
N PRO A 253 -12.29 21.46 10.58
CA PRO A 253 -12.86 22.19 11.73
C PRO A 253 -13.91 23.26 11.39
N GLU A 254 -14.09 23.58 10.11
CA GLU A 254 -15.16 24.44 9.60
C GLU A 254 -16.55 24.00 10.08
N PHE A 255 -16.71 22.73 10.48
CA PHE A 255 -17.95 22.19 11.04
C PHE A 255 -17.81 21.69 12.50
N TRP A 256 -16.59 21.47 13.01
CA TRP A 256 -16.33 20.73 14.27
C TRP A 256 -15.14 21.36 15.03
N ASP A 257 -15.37 21.91 16.23
CA ASP A 257 -14.35 22.60 17.03
C ASP A 257 -13.21 21.67 17.52
N GLU A 258 -13.51 20.39 17.77
CA GLU A 258 -12.54 19.38 18.21
C GLU A 258 -12.73 18.06 17.45
N ARG A 259 -11.61 17.37 17.20
CA ARG A 259 -11.55 16.09 16.48
C ARG A 259 -10.79 15.01 17.26
N PRO A 260 -11.29 14.62 18.46
CA PRO A 260 -10.61 13.63 19.31
C PRO A 260 -10.61 12.21 18.71
N ASP A 261 -11.38 12.01 17.64
CA ASP A 261 -11.56 10.77 16.91
C ASP A 261 -10.44 10.47 15.89
N GLN A 262 -9.57 11.46 15.63
CA GLN A 262 -8.44 11.32 14.72
C GLN A 262 -7.31 10.47 15.30
N ILE A 263 -6.50 9.90 14.42
CA ILE A 263 -5.47 8.93 14.76
C ILE A 263 -4.10 9.50 14.42
N PHE A 264 -3.26 9.59 15.44
CA PHE A 264 -1.90 10.10 15.35
C PHE A 264 -0.91 9.05 15.87
N VAL A 265 0.39 9.29 15.68
CA VAL A 265 1.42 8.52 16.37
C VAL A 265 1.18 8.57 17.87
N GLY A 266 1.06 7.39 18.47
CA GLY A 266 0.78 7.19 19.89
C GLY A 266 -0.68 6.97 20.25
N SER A 267 -1.62 7.18 19.32
CA SER A 267 -3.02 6.80 19.52
C SER A 267 -3.14 5.30 19.78
N GLU A 268 -3.89 4.93 20.82
CA GLU A 268 -4.25 3.54 21.14
C GLU A 268 -5.57 3.22 20.44
N ILE A 269 -5.49 2.57 19.28
CA ILE A 269 -6.65 2.20 18.45
C ILE A 269 -7.46 1.05 19.05
N GLY A 270 -6.88 0.34 20.02
CA GLY A 270 -7.53 -0.76 20.71
C GLY A 270 -6.54 -1.58 21.52
N GLN A 271 -6.96 -2.78 21.89
CA GLN A 271 -6.16 -3.73 22.66
C GLN A 271 -6.32 -5.14 22.12
N LEU A 272 -5.24 -5.90 22.13
CA LEU A 272 -5.24 -7.33 21.89
C LEU A 272 -5.17 -8.05 23.23
N GLU A 273 -6.21 -8.81 23.56
CA GLU A 273 -6.25 -9.71 24.70
C GLU A 273 -5.98 -11.15 24.23
N ILE A 274 -5.01 -11.81 24.86
CA ILE A 274 -4.79 -13.24 24.72
C ILE A 274 -5.36 -13.89 25.97
N ARG A 275 -6.51 -14.56 25.83
CA ARG A 275 -7.20 -15.24 26.92
C ARG A 275 -6.76 -16.70 26.98
N TYR A 276 -6.36 -17.15 28.15
CA TYR A 276 -5.91 -18.51 28.39
C TYR A 276 -7.00 -19.34 29.07
N ALA A 277 -6.96 -20.65 28.83
CA ALA A 277 -7.95 -21.59 29.38
C ALA A 277 -7.89 -21.72 30.91
N ASP A 278 -6.83 -21.22 31.56
CA ASP A 278 -6.71 -21.14 33.02
C ASP A 278 -7.37 -19.88 33.61
N GLY A 279 -8.02 -19.07 32.78
CA GLY A 279 -8.71 -17.84 33.16
C GLY A 279 -7.82 -16.59 33.23
N LYS A 280 -6.51 -16.70 32.97
CA LYS A 280 -5.63 -15.54 32.85
C LYS A 280 -5.80 -14.86 31.49
N SER A 281 -5.47 -13.57 31.43
CA SER A 281 -5.35 -12.82 30.19
C SER A 281 -4.08 -11.98 30.18
N ASP A 282 -3.44 -11.89 29.02
CA ASP A 282 -2.40 -10.91 28.74
C ASP A 282 -2.95 -9.84 27.77
N ILE A 283 -2.54 -8.58 27.96
CA ILE A 283 -2.99 -7.45 27.14
C ILE A 283 -1.80 -6.81 26.42
N VAL A 284 -1.91 -6.70 25.10
CA VAL A 284 -0.99 -5.95 24.24
C VAL A 284 -1.73 -4.72 23.70
N PRO A 285 -1.31 -3.48 24.04
CA PRO A 285 -1.96 -2.30 23.50
C PRO A 285 -1.66 -2.16 22.00
N LEU A 286 -2.65 -1.78 21.21
CA LEU A 286 -2.52 -1.53 19.77
C LEU A 286 -2.30 -0.04 19.55
N LYS A 287 -1.02 0.36 19.45
CA LYS A 287 -0.61 1.77 19.34
C LYS A 287 0.03 2.06 18.00
N ILE A 288 -0.45 3.12 17.35
CA ILE A 288 0.13 3.63 16.12
C ILE A 288 1.57 4.08 16.37
N GLY A 289 2.52 3.46 15.68
CA GLY A 289 3.96 3.70 15.79
C GLY A 289 4.70 2.69 16.63
N ALA A 290 4.01 1.70 17.19
CA ALA A 290 4.62 0.59 17.93
C ALA A 290 4.07 -0.75 17.45
N THR A 291 2.82 -1.07 17.79
CA THR A 291 2.15 -2.34 17.51
C THR A 291 1.08 -2.23 16.43
N ALA A 292 0.87 -1.04 15.88
CA ALA A 292 0.06 -0.79 14.70
C ALA A 292 0.72 0.31 13.84
N TRP A 293 0.46 0.32 12.53
CA TRP A 293 0.94 1.38 11.63
C TRP A 293 0.00 1.63 10.45
N PHE A 294 0.28 2.69 9.70
CA PHE A 294 -0.47 3.10 8.54
C PHE A 294 0.11 2.48 7.27
N VAL A 295 -0.74 1.91 6.43
CA VAL A 295 -0.37 1.35 5.11
C VAL A 295 -0.76 2.33 4.01
N GLN A 296 -1.94 2.92 4.06
CA GLN A 296 -2.51 3.74 2.99
C GLN A 296 -1.59 4.92 2.64
N ALA A 297 -1.13 5.66 3.64
CA ALA A 297 -0.31 6.85 3.43
C ALA A 297 1.17 6.55 3.16
N TRP A 298 1.69 5.41 3.64
CA TRP A 298 3.13 5.12 3.60
C TRP A 298 3.51 4.07 2.56
N ALA A 299 2.67 3.05 2.34
CA ALA A 299 3.01 1.89 1.52
C ALA A 299 2.13 1.69 0.29
N TYR A 300 0.91 2.25 0.23
CA TYR A 300 0.01 2.10 -0.93
C TYR A 300 -0.11 3.38 -1.79
N GLY A 301 -0.79 4.40 -1.28
CA GLY A 301 -0.89 5.71 -1.91
C GLY A 301 -1.70 5.81 -3.20
N PRO A 302 -3.01 5.52 -3.20
CA PRO A 302 -3.88 6.57 -3.69
C PRO A 302 -4.35 7.41 -2.51
N THR A 303 -3.74 8.57 -2.40
CA THR A 303 -4.11 9.63 -1.44
C THR A 303 -4.26 10.90 -2.24
N HIS A 304 -5.50 11.38 -2.38
CA HIS A 304 -5.87 12.64 -3.04
C HIS A 304 -5.09 12.97 -4.33
N SER A 305 -5.54 12.42 -5.46
CA SER A 305 -4.96 12.64 -6.81
C SER A 305 -3.50 12.19 -6.99
N TRP A 306 -2.84 11.68 -5.96
CA TRP A 306 -1.53 11.06 -6.04
C TRP A 306 -1.68 9.55 -5.90
N THR A 307 -1.15 8.78 -6.86
CA THR A 307 -1.35 7.33 -7.02
C THR A 307 -0.12 6.49 -6.67
N GLN A 308 0.93 7.11 -6.10
CA GLN A 308 2.14 6.41 -5.69
C GLN A 308 2.32 6.46 -4.18
N SER A 309 2.94 5.42 -3.62
CA SER A 309 3.40 5.41 -2.22
C SER A 309 4.34 6.59 -1.92
N VAL A 310 4.27 7.14 -0.71
CA VAL A 310 5.17 8.21 -0.28
C VAL A 310 5.98 7.76 0.93
N GLN A 311 7.30 7.69 0.74
CA GLN A 311 8.25 7.11 1.71
C GLN A 311 9.01 8.18 2.53
N GLU A 312 8.90 9.44 2.15
CA GLU A 312 9.52 10.55 2.87
C GLU A 312 8.72 10.90 4.15
N PRO A 313 9.39 11.37 5.21
CA PRO A 313 10.80 11.74 5.29
C PRO A 313 11.76 10.56 5.53
N PHE A 314 11.27 9.36 5.78
CA PHE A 314 12.12 8.23 6.19
C PHE A 314 13.07 7.76 5.07
N ALA A 315 12.69 7.96 3.80
CA ALA A 315 13.56 7.67 2.68
C ALA A 315 14.82 8.55 2.65
N SER A 316 14.70 9.87 2.85
CA SER A 316 15.85 10.78 2.82
C SER A 316 16.54 10.99 4.19
N ARG A 317 15.86 10.67 5.30
CA ARG A 317 16.35 10.92 6.67
C ARG A 317 16.59 9.61 7.42
N THR A 318 17.80 9.08 7.29
CA THR A 318 18.23 7.85 7.99
C THR A 318 18.15 7.98 9.51
N ASP A 319 18.35 9.18 10.05
CA ASP A 319 18.16 9.48 11.47
C ASP A 319 16.69 9.38 11.90
N TYR A 320 15.74 9.76 11.03
CA TYR A 320 14.31 9.60 11.30
C TYR A 320 13.86 8.15 11.08
N ARG A 321 14.39 7.49 10.05
CA ARG A 321 14.16 6.06 9.79
C ARG A 321 14.55 5.23 11.00
N LYS A 322 15.72 5.50 11.60
CA LYS A 322 16.14 4.83 12.83
C LYS A 322 15.14 5.01 13.98
N ILE A 323 14.56 6.20 14.14
CA ILE A 323 13.54 6.44 15.18
C ILE A 323 12.27 5.61 14.92
N LEU A 324 11.87 5.47 13.66
CA LEU A 324 10.77 4.58 13.28
C LEU A 324 11.10 3.11 13.60
N ASP A 325 12.26 2.62 13.16
CA ASP A 325 12.68 1.23 13.36
C ASP A 325 12.82 0.89 14.86
N ASP A 326 13.35 1.82 15.67
CA ASP A 326 13.47 1.63 17.13
C ASP A 326 12.09 1.56 17.81
N SER A 327 11.09 2.28 17.26
CA SER A 327 9.74 2.37 17.81
C SER A 327 8.85 1.19 17.39
N LEU A 328 8.83 0.86 16.10
CA LEU A 328 7.98 -0.19 15.56
C LEU A 328 8.36 -1.57 16.12
N LYS A 329 7.34 -2.39 16.34
CA LYS A 329 7.43 -3.81 16.69
C LYS A 329 6.81 -4.69 15.61
N LEU A 330 6.37 -4.06 14.52
CA LEU A 330 5.81 -4.70 13.36
C LEU A 330 6.92 -5.14 12.41
N LYS A 331 6.67 -6.24 11.73
CA LYS A 331 7.45 -6.67 10.58
C LYS A 331 6.69 -6.29 9.33
N GLU A 332 7.41 -5.61 8.44
CA GLU A 332 6.87 -4.97 7.25
C GLU A 332 7.21 -5.77 5.99
N GLN A 333 6.22 -5.90 5.11
CA GLN A 333 6.41 -6.39 3.76
C GLN A 333 7.27 -5.40 2.96
N PRO A 334 8.42 -5.81 2.38
CA PRO A 334 9.34 -4.88 1.72
C PRO A 334 8.76 -4.20 0.48
N SER A 335 7.84 -4.86 -0.22
CA SER A 335 7.15 -4.30 -1.38
C SER A 335 6.04 -3.37 -0.95
N ASN A 336 5.83 -2.29 -1.71
CA ASN A 336 4.64 -1.44 -1.58
C ASN A 336 3.34 -2.27 -1.61
N ALA A 337 2.36 -1.81 -0.85
CA ALA A 337 1.02 -2.37 -0.86
C ALA A 337 0.27 -1.97 -2.14
N THR A 338 -0.75 -2.74 -2.46
CA THR A 338 -1.75 -2.50 -3.51
C THR A 338 -3.13 -2.48 -2.85
N SER A 339 -4.19 -2.09 -3.57
CA SER A 339 -5.58 -2.15 -3.07
C SER A 339 -5.92 -3.52 -2.46
N SER A 340 -5.39 -4.58 -3.07
CA SER A 340 -5.65 -5.95 -2.66
C SER A 340 -4.71 -6.46 -1.55
N THR A 341 -3.60 -5.76 -1.25
CA THR A 341 -2.57 -6.24 -0.33
C THR A 341 -2.38 -5.36 0.91
N VAL A 342 -3.21 -4.33 1.10
CA VAL A 342 -3.21 -3.51 2.33
C VAL A 342 -3.27 -4.36 3.62
N PRO A 343 -4.16 -5.35 3.75
CA PRO A 343 -4.31 -6.10 5.01
C PRO A 343 -3.15 -7.07 5.32
N GLN A 344 -2.27 -7.31 4.36
CA GLN A 344 -1.13 -8.23 4.48
C GLN A 344 0.23 -7.52 4.64
N HIS A 345 0.23 -6.19 4.82
CA HIS A 345 1.45 -5.40 4.77
C HIS A 345 2.30 -5.47 6.06
N PHE A 346 1.65 -5.64 7.21
CA PHE A 346 2.33 -5.75 8.50
C PHE A 346 1.90 -7.01 9.26
N TYR A 347 2.79 -7.54 10.09
CA TYR A 347 2.41 -8.45 11.17
C TYR A 347 3.16 -8.17 12.46
N LEU A 348 2.56 -8.57 13.58
CA LEU A 348 3.17 -8.56 14.91
C LEU A 348 3.50 -9.99 15.34
N ALA A 349 4.75 -10.24 15.72
CA ALA A 349 5.19 -11.51 16.30
C ALA A 349 5.20 -11.42 17.84
N VAL A 350 4.43 -12.28 18.50
CA VAL A 350 4.21 -12.28 19.95
C VAL A 350 4.58 -13.64 20.53
N LYS A 351 5.33 -13.64 21.63
CA LYS A 351 5.54 -14.83 22.45
C LYS A 351 4.43 -14.90 23.50
N PRO A 352 3.46 -15.83 23.38
CA PRO A 352 2.44 -16.03 24.39
C PRO A 352 3.03 -16.76 25.62
N ARG A 353 2.21 -16.96 26.64
CA ARG A 353 2.52 -17.95 27.69
C ARG A 353 2.46 -19.37 27.12
N SER A 354 3.01 -20.32 27.86
CA SER A 354 2.97 -21.76 27.53
C SER A 354 1.57 -22.38 27.62
N GLU A 355 0.67 -21.72 28.35
CA GLU A 355 -0.68 -22.14 28.64
C GLU A 355 -1.53 -22.21 27.36
N LYS A 356 -2.57 -23.06 27.38
CA LYS A 356 -3.51 -23.18 26.28
C LYS A 356 -4.24 -21.85 26.08
N ILE A 357 -4.15 -21.29 24.88
CA ILE A 357 -4.90 -20.10 24.49
C ILE A 357 -6.33 -20.54 24.18
N GLU A 358 -7.29 -19.91 24.85
CA GLU A 358 -8.71 -20.10 24.58
C GLU A 358 -9.10 -19.30 23.33
N SER A 359 -8.83 -17.99 23.37
CA SER A 359 -9.18 -17.06 22.30
C SER A 359 -8.23 -15.87 22.26
N ILE A 360 -8.20 -15.24 21.09
CA ILE A 360 -7.65 -13.91 20.88
C ILE A 360 -8.81 -12.95 20.74
N ILE A 361 -8.79 -11.85 21.49
CA ILE A 361 -9.86 -10.87 21.53
C ILE A 361 -9.31 -9.50 21.18
N ILE A 362 -9.87 -8.88 20.15
CA ILE A 362 -9.50 -7.54 19.71
C ILE A 362 -10.57 -6.58 20.25
N HIS A 363 -10.16 -5.70 21.17
CA HIS A 363 -11.01 -4.66 21.75
C HIS A 363 -10.84 -3.37 20.93
N ASN A 364 -11.93 -2.83 20.41
CA ASN A 364 -11.92 -1.57 19.69
C ASN A 364 -11.91 -0.36 20.65
N ASN A 365 -11.12 0.67 20.34
CA ASN A 365 -11.30 1.97 20.96
C ASN A 365 -12.36 2.77 20.19
N THR A 366 -13.61 2.68 20.63
CA THR A 366 -14.77 3.33 20.00
C THR A 366 -14.73 4.86 19.99
N LYS A 367 -13.77 5.48 20.68
CA LYS A 367 -13.55 6.94 20.62
C LYS A 367 -12.77 7.37 19.39
N LEU A 368 -12.05 6.46 18.75
CA LEU A 368 -11.27 6.72 17.55
C LEU A 368 -11.99 6.18 16.31
N ARG A 369 -11.70 6.75 15.14
CA ARG A 369 -12.29 6.30 13.89
C ARG A 369 -11.83 4.90 13.49
N GLY A 370 -12.74 4.12 12.95
CA GLY A 370 -12.45 2.76 12.51
C GLY A 370 -12.26 1.81 13.69
N ARG A 371 -11.56 0.70 13.43
CA ARG A 371 -11.25 -0.35 14.41
C ARG A 371 -9.94 -1.05 14.04
N PRO A 372 -9.22 -1.61 15.01
CA PRO A 372 -8.05 -2.43 14.73
C PRO A 372 -8.41 -3.63 13.85
N VAL A 373 -7.51 -3.99 12.94
CA VAL A 373 -7.69 -5.11 12.02
C VAL A 373 -6.61 -6.16 12.26
N VAL A 374 -7.04 -7.38 12.60
CA VAL A 374 -6.21 -8.59 12.55
C VAL A 374 -6.79 -9.48 11.45
N SER A 375 -6.06 -9.56 10.34
CA SER A 375 -6.54 -10.19 9.11
C SER A 375 -6.39 -11.71 9.15
N ALA A 376 -5.30 -12.22 9.72
CA ALA A 376 -5.04 -13.65 9.84
C ALA A 376 -4.09 -13.93 11.02
N ILE A 377 -4.05 -15.18 11.47
CA ILE A 377 -3.21 -15.60 12.60
C ILE A 377 -2.45 -16.87 12.23
N THR A 378 -1.15 -16.88 12.50
CA THR A 378 -0.28 -18.05 12.35
C THR A 378 0.34 -18.42 13.69
N LEU A 379 0.38 -19.72 13.97
CA LEU A 379 0.91 -20.30 15.20
C LEU A 379 2.19 -21.09 14.88
N ALA A 380 3.24 -20.90 15.68
CA ALA A 380 4.42 -21.77 15.66
C ALA A 380 4.29 -22.88 16.72
N ASN A 381 4.57 -24.12 16.32
CA ASN A 381 4.60 -25.31 17.17
C ASN A 381 3.36 -25.45 18.10
N PRO A 382 2.13 -25.48 17.54
CA PRO A 382 0.94 -25.64 18.36
C PRO A 382 0.81 -27.08 18.90
N ASN A 383 0.40 -27.23 20.16
CA ASN A 383 0.20 -28.56 20.77
C ASN A 383 -1.03 -29.31 20.22
N GLY A 384 -2.06 -28.59 19.75
CA GLY A 384 -3.26 -29.14 19.13
C GLY A 384 -3.47 -28.57 17.73
N LYS A 385 -4.03 -29.38 16.82
CA LYS A 385 -4.19 -29.04 15.38
C LYS A 385 -5.65 -28.84 14.96
N LYS A 386 -6.61 -28.87 15.89
CA LYS A 386 -8.02 -28.71 15.57
C LYS A 386 -8.31 -27.26 15.18
N GLY A 387 -8.91 -27.04 14.01
CA GLY A 387 -9.19 -25.70 13.47
C GLY A 387 -7.93 -24.97 13.01
N LEU A 388 -6.89 -25.71 12.65
CA LEU A 388 -5.65 -25.19 12.10
C LEU A 388 -5.28 -25.89 10.79
N SER A 389 -4.79 -25.12 9.83
CA SER A 389 -4.25 -25.61 8.56
C SER A 389 -2.72 -25.58 8.56
N ALA A 390 -2.08 -26.71 8.26
CA ALA A 390 -0.62 -26.79 8.17
C ALA A 390 -0.11 -26.11 6.90
N PHE A 391 0.94 -25.28 7.00
CA PHE A 391 1.58 -24.69 5.81
C PHE A 391 2.60 -25.62 5.14
N GLY A 392 2.91 -26.76 5.75
CA GLY A 392 3.94 -27.70 5.31
C GLY A 392 5.36 -27.22 5.59
N LYS A 393 6.34 -27.98 5.12
CA LYS A 393 7.77 -27.65 5.26
C LYS A 393 8.12 -26.45 4.38
N ARG A 394 8.61 -25.37 4.98
CA ARG A 394 9.01 -24.13 4.29
C ARG A 394 10.29 -23.55 4.89
N THR A 395 10.93 -22.64 4.15
CA THR A 395 12.13 -21.91 4.58
C THR A 395 11.78 -20.46 4.88
N PHE A 396 12.31 -19.95 6.00
CA PHE A 396 11.99 -18.66 6.60
C PHE A 396 13.25 -17.88 6.91
N SER A 397 13.15 -16.55 7.03
CA SER A 397 14.17 -15.77 7.72
C SER A 397 14.10 -16.09 9.21
N LYS A 398 15.23 -16.41 9.84
CA LYS A 398 15.26 -16.59 11.30
C LYS A 398 14.68 -15.36 12.02
N ALA A 399 15.09 -14.17 11.61
CA ALA A 399 14.63 -12.90 12.17
C ALA A 399 13.12 -12.71 12.02
N ASP A 400 12.45 -13.30 11.02
CA ASP A 400 11.00 -13.20 10.81
C ASP A 400 10.21 -14.06 11.81
N LEU A 401 10.81 -15.13 12.32
CA LEU A 401 10.20 -16.00 13.33
C LEU A 401 10.39 -15.48 14.77
N GLU A 402 11.34 -14.58 14.99
CA GLU A 402 11.64 -14.08 16.34
C GLU A 402 10.54 -13.14 16.87
N PRO A 403 9.92 -13.45 18.03
CA PRO A 403 8.93 -12.59 18.64
C PRO A 403 9.49 -11.20 19.00
N GLN A 404 8.75 -10.15 18.64
CA GLN A 404 9.12 -8.77 18.95
C GLN A 404 8.68 -8.35 20.34
N ILE A 405 7.66 -9.03 20.88
CA ILE A 405 7.16 -8.81 22.23
C ILE A 405 6.81 -10.13 22.90
N THR A 406 6.82 -10.14 24.23
CA THR A 406 6.21 -11.21 25.04
C THR A 406 4.91 -10.70 25.63
N SER A 407 3.81 -11.46 25.50
CA SER A 407 2.47 -11.00 25.89
C SER A 407 2.35 -10.65 27.37
N SER A 408 3.01 -11.42 28.23
CA SER A 408 2.97 -11.24 29.69
C SER A 408 3.86 -10.10 30.20
N ALA A 409 4.71 -9.53 29.34
CA ALA A 409 5.57 -8.42 29.70
C ALA A 409 4.81 -7.09 29.63
N LYS A 410 5.12 -6.17 30.55
CA LYS A 410 4.61 -4.80 30.49
C LYS A 410 5.43 -4.01 29.46
N HIS A 411 4.75 -3.46 28.46
CA HIS A 411 5.38 -2.64 27.42
C HIS A 411 5.02 -1.17 27.61
N ASP A 412 6.03 -0.32 27.82
CA ASP A 412 5.86 1.15 27.75
C ASP A 412 6.49 1.68 26.47
N PHE A 413 5.66 1.95 25.47
CA PHE A 413 6.07 2.50 24.18
C PHE A 413 6.18 4.03 24.19
N SER A 414 5.77 4.69 25.28
CA SER A 414 5.62 6.15 25.33
C SER A 414 6.90 6.93 24.99
N PRO A 415 8.10 6.53 25.45
CA PRO A 415 9.33 7.26 25.14
C PRO A 415 9.66 7.28 23.65
N GLN A 416 9.55 6.14 22.97
CA GLN A 416 9.85 5.98 21.55
C GLN A 416 8.79 6.68 20.69
N LEU A 417 7.50 6.52 21.04
CA LEU A 417 6.40 7.18 20.35
C LEU A 417 6.49 8.70 20.44
N LYS A 418 6.95 9.27 21.57
CA LYS A 418 7.20 10.71 21.71
C LYS A 418 8.31 11.20 20.77
N LYS A 419 9.36 10.40 20.55
CA LYS A 419 10.44 10.72 19.59
C LYS A 419 9.92 10.64 18.16
N LEU A 420 9.17 9.59 17.82
CA LEU A 420 8.58 9.42 16.50
C LEU A 420 7.61 10.56 16.15
N ALA A 421 6.69 10.89 17.06
CA ALA A 421 5.79 12.03 16.90
C ALA A 421 6.53 13.37 16.80
N ARG A 422 7.71 13.51 17.44
CA ARG A 422 8.52 14.73 17.36
C ARG A 422 9.15 14.95 15.98
N VAL A 423 9.51 13.88 15.26
CA VAL A 423 10.11 14.01 13.93
C VAL A 423 9.09 14.12 12.79
N LEU A 424 7.86 13.66 13.02
CA LEU A 424 6.79 13.74 12.03
C LEU A 424 5.91 15.00 12.14
N TYR A 425 5.76 15.55 13.35
CA TYR A 425 4.81 16.65 13.59
C TYR A 425 5.51 17.93 14.01
N THR A 426 5.14 19.02 13.32
CA THR A 426 5.55 20.39 13.67
C THR A 426 4.79 20.90 14.88
N ARG A 427 5.48 21.56 15.79
CA ARG A 427 4.91 22.22 16.97
C ARG A 427 5.23 23.70 16.92
N GLU A 428 4.49 24.50 17.71
CA GLU A 428 4.77 25.94 17.82
C GLU A 428 6.21 26.23 18.28
N SER A 429 6.79 25.34 19.09
CA SER A 429 8.18 25.45 19.53
C SER A 429 9.22 25.19 18.44
N ASP A 430 8.82 24.61 17.31
CA ASP A 430 9.68 24.46 16.11
C ASP A 430 9.67 25.73 15.25
N LEU A 431 8.68 26.61 15.43
CA LEU A 431 8.60 27.84 14.66
C LEU A 431 9.74 28.78 15.07
N PRO A 432 10.42 29.42 14.09
CA PRO A 432 11.52 30.32 14.39
C PRO A 432 11.09 31.44 15.35
N LYS A 433 11.95 31.75 16.31
CA LYS A 433 11.68 32.84 17.27
C LYS A 433 11.69 34.22 16.59
N LYS A 434 12.46 34.34 15.51
CA LYS A 434 12.55 35.52 14.65
C LYS A 434 12.80 35.05 13.23
N VAL A 435 12.19 35.71 12.27
CA VAL A 435 12.46 35.52 10.84
C VAL A 435 13.03 36.82 10.28
N GLU A 436 13.96 36.71 9.34
CA GLU A 436 14.38 37.86 8.54
C GLU A 436 13.29 38.17 7.51
N LEU A 437 12.96 39.46 7.33
CA LEU A 437 11.93 39.86 6.39
C LEU A 437 12.45 39.72 4.96
N ILE A 438 11.74 38.95 4.14
CA ILE A 438 12.04 38.76 2.72
C ILE A 438 11.55 39.97 1.96
N ASP A 439 12.43 40.67 1.24
CA ASP A 439 12.06 41.80 0.39
C ASP A 439 11.22 41.38 -0.82
N PHE A 440 10.37 42.30 -1.28
CA PHE A 440 9.65 42.10 -2.53
C PHE A 440 10.64 42.03 -3.69
N PRO A 441 10.52 41.03 -4.60
CA PRO A 441 11.34 40.98 -5.80
C PRO A 441 11.29 42.30 -6.58
N ALA A 442 12.43 42.72 -7.11
CA ALA A 442 12.52 43.94 -7.91
C ALA A 442 11.56 43.85 -9.12
N GLY A 443 10.76 44.89 -9.32
CA GLY A 443 9.82 44.95 -10.45
C GLY A 443 8.52 44.14 -10.29
N ILE A 444 8.31 43.41 -9.19
CA ILE A 444 7.03 42.69 -8.99
C ILE A 444 5.85 43.67 -8.94
N LYS A 445 4.88 43.46 -9.83
CA LYS A 445 3.61 44.20 -9.89
C LYS A 445 2.56 43.51 -9.03
N ALA A 446 2.60 43.73 -7.72
CA ALA A 446 1.69 43.11 -6.76
C ALA A 446 1.32 44.05 -5.61
N ALA A 447 0.30 43.68 -4.84
CA ALA A 447 -0.07 44.35 -3.59
C ALA A 447 1.01 44.12 -2.52
N LYS A 448 1.85 45.13 -2.29
CA LYS A 448 2.97 45.03 -1.33
C LYS A 448 2.50 45.28 0.10
N ILE A 449 2.09 44.21 0.79
CA ILE A 449 1.59 44.26 2.17
C ILE A 449 2.68 43.79 3.14
N ARG A 450 2.81 44.48 4.27
CA ARG A 450 3.60 44.05 5.43
C ARG A 450 2.71 44.10 6.67
N PHE A 451 2.66 43.00 7.39
CA PHE A 451 2.03 42.95 8.70
C PHE A 451 2.99 43.53 9.74
N LYS A 452 2.45 44.15 10.78
CA LYS A 452 3.22 44.71 11.90
C LYS A 452 2.77 44.00 13.17
N GLY A 453 3.70 43.71 14.07
CA GLY A 453 3.39 43.00 15.31
C GLY A 453 4.58 42.19 15.81
N ASP A 454 4.29 40.98 16.28
CA ASP A 454 5.28 40.04 16.77
C ASP A 454 5.87 39.16 15.66
N ARG A 455 6.55 38.08 16.05
CA ARG A 455 7.13 37.10 15.13
C ARG A 455 6.14 36.52 14.12
N PHE A 456 4.86 36.40 14.48
CA PHE A 456 3.84 35.86 13.57
C PHE A 456 3.50 36.88 12.49
N ALA A 457 3.52 38.19 12.79
CA ALA A 457 3.37 39.23 11.79
C ALA A 457 4.55 39.23 10.78
N ASP A 458 5.78 39.00 11.26
CA ASP A 458 6.95 38.86 10.38
C ASP A 458 6.84 37.61 9.49
N MET A 459 6.41 36.47 10.05
CA MET A 459 6.14 35.24 9.29
C MET A 459 5.05 35.45 8.23
N LEU A 460 3.92 36.06 8.59
CA LEU A 460 2.83 36.36 7.66
C LEU A 460 3.28 37.31 6.55
N SER A 461 4.15 38.28 6.87
CA SER A 461 4.75 39.17 5.87
C SER A 461 5.61 38.41 4.87
N ASN A 462 6.37 37.41 5.33
CA ASN A 462 7.17 36.55 4.46
C ASN A 462 6.29 35.61 3.62
N ILE A 463 5.27 34.99 4.24
CA ILE A 463 4.30 34.14 3.54
C ILE A 463 3.61 34.94 2.44
N TRP A 464 3.24 36.19 2.69
CA TRP A 464 2.63 37.06 1.68
C TRP A 464 3.56 37.32 0.48
N VAL A 465 4.83 37.68 0.73
CA VAL A 465 5.81 37.89 -0.34
C VAL A 465 6.07 36.61 -1.13
N ALA A 466 6.23 35.47 -0.44
CA ALA A 466 6.46 34.17 -1.07
C ALA A 466 5.26 33.78 -1.94
N ASN A 467 4.03 33.87 -1.41
CA ASN A 467 2.81 33.56 -2.16
C ASN A 467 2.67 34.42 -3.42
N LEU A 468 2.90 35.73 -3.33
CA LEU A 468 2.85 36.61 -4.49
C LEU A 468 3.89 36.25 -5.55
N THR A 469 5.10 35.92 -5.13
CA THR A 469 6.19 35.55 -6.03
C THR A 469 5.86 34.25 -6.75
N THR A 470 5.43 33.22 -6.01
CA THR A 470 5.04 31.93 -6.57
C THR A 470 3.79 32.03 -7.45
N MET A 471 2.80 32.85 -7.09
CA MET A 471 1.65 33.11 -7.97
C MET A 471 2.05 33.79 -9.27
N ALA A 472 3.01 34.73 -9.24
CA ALA A 472 3.50 35.37 -10.46
C ALA A 472 4.19 34.37 -11.42
N GLU A 473 4.93 33.41 -10.87
CA GLU A 473 5.61 32.32 -11.61
C GLU A 473 4.64 31.29 -12.21
N LYS A 474 3.45 31.13 -11.63
CA LYS A 474 2.41 30.20 -12.13
C LYS A 474 1.74 30.66 -13.42
N PHE A 475 1.95 31.91 -13.85
CA PHE A 475 1.46 32.37 -15.15
C PHE A 475 2.48 32.09 -16.24
N LYS A 476 2.07 31.43 -17.32
CA LYS A 476 2.87 31.33 -18.55
C LYS A 476 2.74 32.62 -19.36
N PRO A 477 3.81 33.43 -19.50
CA PRO A 477 3.74 34.70 -20.22
C PRO A 477 3.29 34.54 -21.68
N GLU A 478 3.66 33.42 -22.32
CA GLU A 478 3.40 33.17 -23.75
C GLU A 478 1.94 32.83 -24.03
N THR A 479 1.24 32.22 -23.07
CA THR A 479 -0.13 31.72 -23.27
C THR A 479 -1.16 32.38 -22.36
N GLY A 480 -0.72 33.16 -21.37
CA GLY A 480 -1.60 33.75 -20.35
C GLY A 480 -2.18 32.75 -19.33
N ILE A 481 -1.95 31.44 -19.51
CA ILE A 481 -2.53 30.38 -18.67
C ILE A 481 -1.91 30.40 -17.26
N PHE A 482 -2.77 30.27 -16.25
CA PHE A 482 -2.42 30.10 -14.85
C PHE A 482 -2.37 28.62 -14.44
N TRP A 483 -1.28 28.17 -13.81
CA TRP A 483 -1.14 26.82 -13.26
C TRP A 483 -1.51 26.75 -11.78
N GLU A 484 -2.26 25.71 -11.41
CA GLU A 484 -2.81 25.53 -10.06
C GLU A 484 -1.74 25.25 -9.00
N SER A 485 -0.68 24.53 -9.37
CA SER A 485 0.50 24.34 -8.51
C SER A 485 1.79 24.56 -9.27
N THR A 486 2.87 24.79 -8.56
CA THR A 486 4.22 24.94 -9.14
C THR A 486 4.83 23.54 -9.35
N PRO A 487 5.70 23.32 -10.36
CA PRO A 487 6.41 22.06 -10.52
C PRO A 487 7.11 21.65 -9.23
N LYS A 488 7.00 20.37 -8.86
CA LYS A 488 7.68 19.78 -7.70
C LYS A 488 7.36 20.43 -6.34
N TYR A 489 6.27 21.20 -6.24
CA TYR A 489 5.87 21.77 -4.96
C TYR A 489 5.59 20.65 -3.96
N PRO A 490 5.99 20.80 -2.68
CA PRO A 490 5.79 19.76 -1.69
C PRO A 490 4.30 19.52 -1.46
N TRP A 491 3.91 18.27 -1.62
CA TRP A 491 2.60 17.74 -1.31
C TRP A 491 2.71 16.95 -0.01
N TYR A 492 1.85 17.22 0.97
CA TYR A 492 1.94 16.68 2.33
C TYR A 492 0.82 15.68 2.65
N GLY A 493 0.50 14.76 1.74
CA GLY A 493 -0.63 13.83 1.98
C GLY A 493 -2.01 14.37 1.57
N GLY A 494 -2.05 15.52 0.89
CA GLY A 494 -3.30 16.21 0.60
C GLY A 494 -4.01 16.64 1.89
N TYR A 495 -5.28 16.25 2.04
CA TYR A 495 -6.09 16.53 3.23
C TYR A 495 -5.88 15.55 4.39
N ASN A 496 -5.24 14.40 4.12
CA ASN A 496 -5.07 13.30 5.08
C ASN A 496 -3.61 13.16 5.55
N GLY A 497 -2.87 14.26 5.58
CA GLY A 497 -1.42 14.26 5.81
C GLY A 497 -1.01 13.84 7.22
N ILE A 498 -0.33 12.70 7.34
CA ILE A 498 0.19 12.18 8.63
C ILE A 498 1.72 12.26 8.76
N GLY A 499 2.32 13.29 8.15
CA GLY A 499 3.76 13.56 8.19
C GLY A 499 4.54 13.07 6.97
N THR A 500 3.86 12.53 5.95
CA THR A 500 4.47 12.21 4.65
C THR A 500 4.61 13.48 3.79
N TRP A 501 5.57 13.49 2.87
CA TRP A 501 5.66 14.55 1.86
C TRP A 501 6.26 14.09 0.52
N ALA A 502 5.93 14.73 -0.60
CA ALA A 502 6.55 14.43 -1.88
C ALA A 502 6.67 15.70 -2.76
N PRO A 503 7.79 15.91 -3.48
CA PRO A 503 7.98 17.09 -4.34
C PRO A 503 7.34 16.86 -5.73
N VAL A 504 6.01 16.89 -5.79
CA VAL A 504 5.27 16.46 -6.99
C VAL A 504 4.61 17.60 -7.75
N GLY A 505 4.15 18.67 -7.08
CA GLY A 505 3.34 19.71 -7.72
C GLY A 505 2.06 19.12 -8.32
N ILE A 506 1.19 18.56 -7.46
CA ILE A 506 0.12 17.63 -7.83
C ILE A 506 -0.87 18.18 -8.88
N TYR A 507 -1.04 19.49 -8.97
CA TYR A 507 -1.95 20.15 -9.92
C TYR A 507 -1.23 20.89 -11.05
N TYR A 508 0.09 20.76 -11.17
CA TYR A 508 0.85 21.41 -12.25
C TYR A 508 0.51 20.88 -13.66
N PRO A 509 0.21 19.59 -13.90
CA PRO A 509 -0.02 19.12 -15.28
C PRO A 509 -1.39 19.49 -15.85
N GLY A 510 -2.30 20.07 -15.05
CA GLY A 510 -3.68 20.36 -15.44
C GLY A 510 -4.08 21.81 -15.16
N VAL A 511 -5.13 22.24 -15.85
CA VAL A 511 -5.89 23.45 -15.50
C VAL A 511 -7.15 22.97 -14.78
N PHE A 512 -7.35 23.37 -13.53
CA PHE A 512 -8.50 22.93 -12.73
C PHE A 512 -9.48 24.10 -12.54
N PRO A 513 -10.79 23.82 -12.46
CA PRO A 513 -11.82 24.86 -12.39
C PRO A 513 -11.90 25.56 -11.01
N ARG A 514 -11.10 25.13 -10.02
CA ARG A 514 -11.32 25.48 -8.61
C ARG A 514 -10.61 26.76 -8.18
N CYS A 515 -9.62 27.24 -8.92
CA CYS A 515 -9.09 28.58 -8.75
C CYS A 515 -9.49 29.45 -9.93
N SER A 516 -10.46 30.34 -9.71
CA SER A 516 -10.71 31.43 -10.65
C SER A 516 -9.45 32.30 -10.72
N ASP A 517 -8.84 32.41 -11.90
CA ASP A 517 -7.74 33.33 -12.24
C ASP A 517 -8.01 34.77 -11.73
N HIS A 518 -9.30 35.12 -11.59
CA HIS A 518 -9.77 36.34 -10.94
C HIS A 518 -9.18 36.57 -9.53
N TYR A 519 -9.10 35.56 -8.68
CA TYR A 519 -8.57 35.71 -7.32
C TYR A 519 -7.06 35.93 -7.28
N ALA A 520 -6.31 35.44 -8.28
CA ALA A 520 -4.87 35.66 -8.38
C ALA A 520 -4.55 37.03 -9.01
N SER A 521 -5.42 37.53 -9.90
CA SER A 521 -5.30 38.84 -10.56
C SER A 521 -5.75 40.04 -9.71
N LEU A 522 -6.38 39.82 -8.55
CA LEU A 522 -6.61 40.86 -7.54
C LEU A 522 -5.32 41.22 -6.76
N PRO A 523 -4.57 40.26 -6.16
CA PRO A 523 -3.34 40.55 -5.43
C PRO A 523 -2.16 40.83 -6.35
N LEU A 524 -2.10 40.19 -7.52
CA LEU A 524 -1.15 40.53 -8.58
C LEU A 524 -1.78 41.66 -9.40
N ARG A 525 -1.14 42.83 -9.52
CA ARG A 525 -1.73 43.98 -10.24
C ARG A 525 -1.59 43.79 -11.76
N LEU A 526 -2.31 42.80 -12.31
CA LEU A 526 -2.13 42.23 -13.65
C LEU A 526 -2.84 42.98 -14.78
N VAL A 527 -3.47 44.12 -14.48
CA VAL A 527 -4.24 44.95 -15.42
C VAL A 527 -3.47 45.42 -16.66
N ASP A 528 -2.13 45.31 -16.68
CA ASP A 528 -1.28 45.82 -17.76
C ASP A 528 -0.75 44.74 -18.74
N SER A 529 -1.10 43.45 -18.59
CA SER A 529 -0.62 42.38 -19.50
C SER A 529 -1.70 41.96 -20.48
N PRO A 530 -1.57 42.30 -21.79
CA PRO A 530 -2.57 41.97 -22.82
C PRO A 530 -2.86 40.47 -22.89
N GLU A 531 -1.83 39.62 -22.82
CA GLU A 531 -1.93 38.16 -22.91
C GLU A 531 -2.70 37.57 -21.71
N ARG A 532 -2.60 38.19 -20.52
CA ARG A 532 -3.35 37.78 -19.33
C ARG A 532 -4.77 38.33 -19.32
N SER A 533 -5.00 39.49 -19.93
CA SER A 533 -6.35 40.08 -20.07
C SER A 533 -7.23 39.36 -21.09
N LEU A 534 -6.62 38.69 -22.08
CA LEU A 534 -7.31 38.03 -23.20
C LEU A 534 -7.47 36.52 -23.05
N ASN A 535 -6.63 35.85 -22.25
CA ASN A 535 -6.67 34.40 -22.02
C ASN A 535 -7.27 34.02 -20.67
N TYR A 536 -8.17 34.87 -20.14
CA TYR A 536 -8.94 34.57 -18.95
C TYR A 536 -9.83 33.35 -19.21
N ILE A 537 -9.66 32.29 -18.42
CA ILE A 537 -10.52 31.12 -18.47
C ILE A 537 -11.29 31.05 -17.15
N ASP A 538 -12.56 31.46 -17.19
CA ASP A 538 -13.51 31.16 -16.12
C ASP A 538 -14.09 29.79 -16.38
N PHE A 539 -13.81 28.84 -15.50
CA PHE A 539 -14.53 27.58 -15.50
C PHE A 539 -15.76 27.74 -14.62
N VAL A 540 -16.86 28.12 -15.25
CA VAL A 540 -18.18 27.97 -14.64
C VAL A 540 -18.63 26.53 -14.80
N ASP A 541 -18.89 25.83 -13.69
CA ASP A 541 -19.70 24.62 -13.72
C ASP A 541 -21.06 25.00 -14.30
N ASN A 542 -21.38 24.50 -15.51
CA ASN A 542 -22.77 24.42 -15.93
C ASN A 542 -23.41 23.33 -15.07
N GLY A 543 -24.17 23.77 -14.07
CA GLY A 543 -24.73 22.92 -13.01
C GLY A 543 -25.58 21.74 -13.46
#